data_AF-A0A1H4MZB6-F1
#
_entry.id   AF-A0A1H4MZB6-F1
#
_cell.length_a   1.000
_cell.length_b   1.000
_cell.length_c   1.000
_cell.angle_alpha   90.00
_cell.angle_beta   90.00
_cell.angle_gamma   90.00
#
_symmetry.space_group_name_H-M   'P 1'
#
loop_
_entity.id
_entity.type
_entity.pdbx_description
1 polymer ?
#
loop_
_entity_poly.entity_id
_entity_poly.type
_entity_poly.pdbx_seq_one_letter_code
_entity_poly.pdbx_strand_id
1 'polypeptide(L)'
;MRLIGVLAILVFSAAPALALTCRTDKLGTTRCSNGTTYRTDKLGTTRDNHGNRWRTDRQGTTRGSDGTTYRTDKLGTTRDNYGNRWRTDRLGITRGSNGTRCRTDKLGTTRCY
;
A
#
# COMPACT_ATOMS: atom_id res chain seq x y z
N MET A 1 23.06 -10.98 9.70
CA MET A 1 22.69 -9.87 8.80
C MET A 1 21.91 -10.42 7.61
N ARG A 2 20.59 -10.36 7.65
CA ARG A 2 19.71 -10.49 6.48
C ARG A 2 18.49 -9.61 6.75
N LEU A 3 18.61 -8.31 6.51
CA LEU A 3 17.46 -7.43 6.35
C LEU A 3 16.86 -7.78 4.98
N ILE A 4 16.04 -8.83 4.95
CA ILE A 4 15.12 -9.03 3.84
C ILE A 4 14.11 -7.89 4.00
N GLY A 5 14.42 -6.76 3.37
CA GLY A 5 13.50 -5.67 3.17
C GLY A 5 12.38 -6.19 2.28
N VAL A 6 11.44 -6.91 2.89
CA VAL A 6 10.13 -7.16 2.29
C VAL A 6 9.49 -5.79 2.21
N LEU A 7 9.66 -5.14 1.06
CA LEU A 7 8.93 -3.96 0.66
C LEU A 7 7.47 -4.38 0.62
N ALA A 8 6.79 -4.27 1.76
CA ALA A 8 5.35 -4.37 1.84
C ALA A 8 4.80 -3.28 0.94
N ILE A 9 4.29 -3.68 -0.22
CA ILE A 9 3.62 -2.78 -1.16
C ILE A 9 2.40 -2.24 -0.41
N LEU A 10 2.54 -1.03 0.16
CA LEU A 10 1.43 -0.26 0.71
C LEU A 10 0.59 0.26 -0.47
N VAL A 11 -0.27 -0.61 -1.02
CA VAL A 11 -1.37 -0.18 -1.90
C VAL A 11 -2.47 0.36 -0.99
N PHE A 12 -2.48 1.66 -0.75
CA PHE A 12 -3.57 2.35 -0.05
C PHE A 12 -4.11 3.49 -0.89
N SER A 13 -5.21 3.22 -1.60
CA SER A 13 -6.06 4.23 -2.21
C SER A 13 -7.46 4.12 -1.60
N ALA A 14 -7.88 5.16 -0.88
CA ALA A 14 -9.23 5.28 -0.33
C ALA A 14 -10.19 5.80 -1.41
N ALA A 15 -11.09 4.93 -1.88
CA ALA A 15 -12.27 5.21 -2.69
C ALA A 15 -13.24 4.02 -2.57
N PRO A 16 -14.57 4.19 -2.76
CA PRO A 16 -15.54 3.11 -2.64
C PRO A 16 -15.14 1.93 -3.55
N ALA A 17 -15.54 0.71 -3.16
CA ALA A 17 -15.21 -0.61 -3.70
C ALA A 17 -15.30 -0.76 -5.25
N LEU A 18 -14.53 0.01 -5.99
CA LEU A 18 -14.21 -0.23 -7.38
C LEU A 18 -13.12 -1.27 -7.40
N ALA A 19 -13.35 -2.35 -8.15
CA ALA A 19 -12.38 -3.40 -8.32
C ALA A 19 -11.06 -2.80 -8.85
N LEU A 20 -10.03 -2.74 -8.00
CA LEU A 20 -8.73 -2.19 -8.34
C LEU A 20 -7.75 -3.34 -8.49
N THR A 21 -7.10 -3.44 -9.65
CA THR A 21 -6.03 -4.43 -9.89
C THR A 21 -4.72 -3.70 -10.10
N CYS A 22 -3.69 -4.04 -9.34
CA CYS A 22 -2.36 -3.46 -9.45
C CYS A 22 -1.29 -4.56 -9.61
N ARG A 23 -0.21 -4.25 -10.34
CA ARG A 23 0.94 -5.15 -10.48
C ARG A 23 2.24 -4.36 -10.54
N THR A 24 3.26 -4.84 -9.82
CA THR A 24 4.63 -4.31 -9.89
C THR A 24 5.44 -5.08 -10.92
N ASP A 25 6.13 -4.35 -11.80
CA ASP A 25 7.04 -4.92 -12.78
C ASP A 25 8.46 -5.17 -12.22
N LYS A 26 9.33 -5.77 -13.03
CA LYS A 26 10.72 -6.06 -12.66
C LYS A 26 11.57 -4.81 -12.40
N LEU A 27 11.12 -3.64 -12.85
CA LEU A 27 11.80 -2.35 -12.66
C LEU A 27 11.28 -1.62 -11.42
N GLY A 28 10.33 -2.21 -10.68
CA GLY A 28 9.75 -1.64 -9.47
C GLY A 28 8.66 -0.60 -9.73
N THR A 29 8.10 -0.54 -10.93
CA THR A 29 6.93 0.30 -11.23
C THR A 29 5.65 -0.51 -11.07
N THR A 30 4.78 -0.02 -10.18
CA THR A 30 3.43 -0.56 -10.00
C THR A 30 2.47 0.15 -10.94
N ARG A 31 1.65 -0.59 -11.67
CA ARG A 31 0.57 -0.05 -12.51
C ARG A 31 -0.77 -0.61 -12.06
N CYS A 32 -1.77 0.25 -12.00
CA CYS A 32 -3.11 -0.09 -11.56
C CYS A 32 -4.14 0.08 -12.69
N SER A 33 -5.26 -0.66 -12.60
CA SER A 33 -6.34 -0.66 -13.61
C SER A 33 -7.04 0.70 -13.76
N ASN A 34 -6.93 1.58 -12.77
CA ASN A 34 -7.43 2.95 -12.81
C ASN A 34 -6.46 3.94 -13.49
N GLY A 35 -5.34 3.46 -14.05
CA GLY A 35 -4.32 4.29 -14.70
C GLY A 35 -3.31 4.93 -13.74
N THR A 36 -3.46 4.75 -12.43
CA THR A 36 -2.46 5.22 -11.46
C THR A 36 -1.22 4.34 -11.52
N THR A 37 -0.04 4.96 -11.45
CA THR A 37 1.25 4.27 -11.38
C THR A 37 2.03 4.71 -10.17
N TYR A 38 2.76 3.80 -9.54
CA TYR A 38 3.61 4.10 -8.39
C TYR A 38 5.05 3.68 -8.64
N ARG A 39 6.00 4.44 -8.09
CA ARG A 39 7.43 4.09 -8.09
C ARG A 39 8.09 4.55 -6.80
N THR A 40 8.93 3.69 -6.24
CA THR A 40 9.76 4.03 -5.06
C THR A 40 11.18 4.37 -5.52
N ASP A 41 11.70 5.49 -5.05
CA ASP A 41 13.08 5.89 -5.31
C ASP A 41 14.08 5.26 -4.32
N LYS A 42 15.39 5.45 -4.58
CA LYS A 42 16.47 4.89 -3.74
C LYS A 42 16.48 5.44 -2.30
N LEU A 43 15.79 6.56 -2.05
CA LEU A 43 15.68 7.18 -0.72
C LEU A 43 14.42 6.72 0.03
N GLY A 44 13.65 5.79 -0.57
CA GLY A 44 12.44 5.22 0.01
C GLY A 44 11.20 6.10 -0.14
N THR A 45 11.21 7.10 -1.02
CA THR A 45 10.00 7.89 -1.32
C THR A 45 9.21 7.23 -2.43
N THR A 46 7.95 6.90 -2.17
CA THR A 46 7.00 6.44 -3.19
C THR A 46 6.32 7.65 -3.82
N ARG A 47 6.15 7.65 -5.14
CA ARG A 47 5.41 8.70 -5.87
C ARG A 47 4.40 8.08 -6.81
N ASP A 48 3.28 8.78 -7.02
CA ASP A 48 2.35 8.46 -8.07
C ASP A 48 2.50 9.39 -9.30
N ASN A 49 1.75 9.11 -10.36
CA ASN A 49 1.66 9.94 -11.57
C ASN A 49 0.73 11.16 -11.42
N HIS A 50 0.14 11.38 -10.25
CA HIS A 50 -0.67 12.55 -9.92
C HIS A 50 0.10 13.61 -9.11
N GLY A 51 1.37 13.32 -8.77
CA GLY A 51 2.25 14.24 -8.03
C GLY A 51 2.26 14.01 -6.52
N ASN A 52 1.52 13.01 -6.02
CA ASN A 52 1.53 12.65 -4.61
C ASN A 52 2.81 11.88 -4.25
N ARG A 53 3.23 12.03 -2.99
CA ARG A 53 4.46 11.43 -2.47
C ARG A 53 4.23 10.90 -1.08
N TRP A 54 4.76 9.72 -0.80
CA TRP A 54 4.70 9.08 0.52
C TRP A 54 6.08 8.66 0.97
N ARG A 55 6.37 8.88 2.25
CA ARG A 55 7.63 8.43 2.86
C ARG A 55 7.41 8.00 4.30
N THR A 56 8.06 6.89 4.68
CA THR A 56 8.04 6.37 6.04
C THR A 56 9.18 6.98 6.86
N ASP A 57 8.86 7.49 8.05
CA ASP A 57 9.83 8.01 9.01
C ASP A 57 10.49 6.89 9.85
N ARG A 58 11.46 7.27 10.68
CA ARG A 58 12.18 6.32 11.55
C ARG A 58 11.29 5.68 12.61
N GLN A 59 10.15 6.30 12.91
CA GLN A 59 9.17 5.81 13.86
C GLN A 59 8.13 4.90 13.21
N GLY A 60 8.26 4.63 11.90
CA GLY A 60 7.37 3.75 11.14
C GLY A 60 6.06 4.40 10.69
N THR A 61 5.97 5.73 10.71
CA THR A 61 4.80 6.47 10.19
C THR A 61 5.06 6.88 8.75
N THR A 62 4.17 6.50 7.85
CA THR A 62 4.17 6.96 6.47
C THR A 62 3.35 8.24 6.37
N ARG A 63 3.91 9.28 5.74
CA ARG A 63 3.23 10.57 5.51
C ARG A 63 3.12 10.83 4.02
N GLY A 64 1.91 11.14 3.58
CA GLY A 64 1.58 11.55 2.22
C GLY A 64 1.56 13.06 2.07
N SER A 65 1.97 13.56 0.89
CA SER A 65 1.81 14.97 0.53
C SER A 65 0.34 15.37 0.32
N ASP A 66 -0.54 14.40 0.19
CA ASP A 66 -2.01 14.52 0.12
C ASP A 66 -2.66 14.67 1.51
N GLY A 67 -1.86 14.71 2.59
CA GLY A 67 -2.36 14.81 3.97
C GLY A 67 -2.72 13.46 4.60
N THR A 68 -2.58 12.35 3.86
CA THR A 68 -2.76 11.01 4.44
C THR A 68 -1.59 10.65 5.35
N THR A 69 -1.86 9.91 6.42
CA THR A 69 -0.83 9.27 7.23
C THR A 69 -1.20 7.84 7.50
N TYR A 70 -0.21 6.94 7.55
CA TYR A 70 -0.41 5.54 7.83
C TYR A 70 0.58 5.04 8.87
N ARG A 71 0.15 4.13 9.74
CA ARG A 71 1.02 3.47 10.72
C ARG A 71 0.59 2.04 10.94
N THR A 72 1.55 1.13 10.94
CA THR A 72 1.33 -0.28 11.26
C THR A 72 1.75 -0.54 12.71
N ASP A 73 0.85 -1.13 13.50
CA ASP A 73 1.14 -1.51 14.88
C ASP A 73 1.87 -2.86 14.99
N LYS A 74 2.30 -3.20 16.21
CA LYS A 74 3.02 -4.47 16.49
C LYS A 74 2.21 -5.72 16.20
N LEU A 75 0.88 -5.62 16.09
CA LEU A 75 -0.02 -6.72 15.79
C LEU A 75 -0.32 -6.84 14.28
N GLY A 76 0.32 -5.99 13.47
CA GLY A 76 0.19 -5.96 12.02
C GLY A 76 -1.07 -5.26 11.52
N THR A 77 -1.72 -4.43 12.34
CA THR A 77 -2.85 -3.60 11.88
C THR A 77 -2.33 -2.26 11.38
N THR A 78 -2.65 -1.91 10.14
CA THR A 78 -2.38 -0.58 9.58
C THR A 78 -3.58 0.32 9.82
N ARG A 79 -3.34 1.57 10.25
CA ARG A 79 -4.34 2.61 10.46
C ARG A 79 -4.01 3.84 9.64
N ASP A 80 -5.03 4.52 9.13
CA ASP A 80 -4.89 5.87 8.59
C ASP A 80 -5.37 6.96 9.56
N ASN A 81 -5.19 8.23 9.19
CA ASN A 81 -5.72 9.38 9.93
C ASN A 81 -7.22 9.66 9.70
N TYR A 82 -7.90 8.85 8.89
CA TYR A 82 -9.35 8.94 8.66
C TYR A 82 -10.14 7.91 9.47
N GLY A 83 -9.47 7.14 10.33
CA GLY A 83 -10.09 6.14 11.21
C GLY A 83 -10.23 4.75 10.56
N ASN A 84 -9.73 4.56 9.34
CA ASN A 84 -9.74 3.27 8.69
C ASN A 84 -8.64 2.35 9.24
N ARG A 85 -8.91 1.05 9.19
CA ARG A 85 -8.03 -0.01 9.65
C ARG A 85 -7.95 -1.12 8.64
N TRP A 86 -6.76 -1.68 8.47
CA TRP A 86 -6.55 -2.84 7.62
C TRP A 86 -5.66 -3.87 8.29
N ARG A 87 -5.99 -5.14 8.06
CA ARG A 87 -5.18 -6.25 8.55
C ARG A 87 -5.23 -7.42 7.59
N THR A 88 -4.07 -8.03 7.35
CA THR A 88 -3.93 -9.24 6.55
C THR A 88 -4.14 -10.49 7.42
N ASP A 89 -5.01 -11.38 6.98
CA ASP A 89 -5.26 -12.67 7.64
C ASP A 89 -4.25 -13.75 7.20
N ARG A 90 -4.32 -14.93 7.83
CA ARG A 90 -3.41 -16.06 7.54
C ARG A 90 -3.55 -16.61 6.11
N LEU A 91 -4.63 -16.29 5.42
CA LEU A 91 -4.87 -16.70 4.03
C LEU A 91 -4.34 -15.64 3.04
N GLY A 92 -3.74 -14.57 3.54
CA GLY A 92 -3.19 -13.48 2.73
C GLY A 92 -4.24 -12.48 2.25
N ILE A 93 -5.42 -12.44 2.87
CA ILE A 93 -6.47 -11.46 2.54
C ILE A 93 -6.37 -10.29 3.51
N THR A 94 -6.16 -9.09 2.98
CA THR A 94 -6.23 -7.82 3.73
C THR A 94 -7.67 -7.35 3.78
N ARG A 95 -8.17 -7.06 4.98
CA ARG A 95 -9.55 -6.58 5.20
C ARG A 95 -9.52 -5.20 5.83
N GLY A 96 -10.25 -4.27 5.22
CA GLY A 96 -10.45 -2.90 5.66
C GLY A 96 -11.73 -2.72 6.45
N SER A 97 -11.70 -1.86 7.47
CA SER A 97 -12.91 -1.43 8.19
C SER A 97 -13.89 -0.65 7.30
N ASN A 98 -13.40 -0.12 6.18
CA ASN A 98 -14.18 0.56 5.14
C ASN A 98 -14.81 -0.41 4.12
N GLY A 99 -14.77 -1.72 4.38
CA GLY A 99 -15.31 -2.75 3.48
C GLY A 99 -14.32 -3.28 2.45
N THR A 100 -13.17 -2.61 2.23
CA THR A 100 -12.17 -3.05 1.24
C THR A 100 -11.60 -4.42 1.57
N ARG A 101 -11.42 -5.26 0.55
CA ARG A 101 -10.74 -6.55 0.62
C ARG A 101 -9.72 -6.66 -0.47
N CYS A 102 -8.45 -6.86 -0.10
CA CYS A 102 -7.36 -7.01 -1.05
C CYS A 102 -6.68 -8.37 -0.91
N ARG A 103 -6.20 -8.93 -2.03
CA ARG A 103 -5.34 -10.11 -2.04
C ARG A 103 -4.29 -9.98 -3.14
N THR A 104 -3.07 -10.40 -2.82
CA THR A 104 -1.97 -10.50 -3.79
C THR A 104 -1.77 -11.96 -4.16
N ASP A 105 -1.72 -12.26 -5.46
CA ASP A 105 -1.46 -13.60 -5.96
C ASP A 105 0.05 -13.93 -6.04
N LYS A 106 0.37 -15.17 -6.42
CA LYS A 106 1.76 -15.65 -6.54
C LYS A 106 2.55 -14.94 -7.65
N LEU A 107 1.88 -14.26 -8.57
CA LEU A 107 2.49 -13.51 -9.67
C LEU A 107 2.71 -12.03 -9.31
N GLY A 108 2.38 -11.64 -8.08
CA GLY A 108 2.52 -10.27 -7.59
C GLY A 108 1.40 -9.33 -8.06
N THR A 109 0.26 -9.86 -8.52
CA THR A 109 -0.90 -9.06 -8.85
C THR A 109 -1.81 -8.93 -7.63
N THR A 110 -2.06 -7.69 -7.21
CA THR A 110 -2.97 -7.34 -6.12
C THR A 110 -4.33 -6.98 -6.69
N ARG A 111 -5.40 -7.55 -6.13
CA ARG A 111 -6.78 -7.22 -6.46
C ARG A 111 -7.51 -6.78 -5.20
N CYS A 112 -8.18 -5.62 -5.26
CA CYS A 112 -8.99 -5.06 -4.20
C CYS A 112 -10.44 -4.90 -4.66
N TYR A 113 -11.41 -5.18 -3.78
CA TYR A 113 -12.85 -5.05 -4.00
C TYR A 113 -13.57 -4.73 -2.68
#